data_AF-A0A961FPH3-F1
#
_entry.id   AF-A0A961FPH3-F1
#
_cell.length_a   1.000
_cell.length_b   1.000
_cell.length_c   1.000
_cell.angle_alpha   90.00
_cell.angle_beta   90.00
_cell.angle_gamma   90.00
#
_symmetry.space_group_name_H-M   'P 1'
#
loop_
_entity.id
_entity.type
_entity.pdbx_description
1 polymer ?
#
loop_
_entity_poly.entity_id
_entity_poly.type
_entity_poly.pdbx_seq_one_letter_code
_entity_poly.pdbx_strand_id
1 'polypeptide(L)'
;EALKKYWTVGQGYRLKDIEPFLASLVERREEVQVDLVHLLPPLPRRLLYTYPRAELASKGIMPDCHWTSLNFFAYEPHDSYLDSRLATAHVLEDYTPVEPPFRYGDVLFFLDDSTGSAYHSCIYLADGLVYTKNGRNHMSPWIISTIEDVKRTYLAMIQGSVRGYRLKE
;
A
#
# COMPACT_ATOMS: atom_id res chain seq x y z
N GLU A 1 3.17 21.55 -9.33
CA GLU A 1 2.04 20.79 -9.90
C GLU A 1 2.25 19.29 -9.97
N ALA A 2 3.18 18.76 -10.78
CA ALA A 2 3.35 17.30 -10.91
C ALA A 2 3.62 16.56 -9.58
N LEU A 3 4.51 17.11 -8.74
CA LEU A 3 4.85 16.53 -7.43
C LEU A 3 3.63 16.46 -6.50
N LYS A 4 2.88 17.56 -6.38
CA LYS A 4 1.65 17.60 -5.56
C LYS A 4 0.64 16.58 -6.07
N LYS A 5 0.36 16.59 -7.38
CA LYS A 5 -0.58 15.67 -8.03
C LYS A 5 -0.23 14.19 -7.76
N TYR A 6 1.05 13.85 -7.72
CA TYR A 6 1.48 12.48 -7.48
C TYR A 6 1.21 12.04 -6.03
N TRP A 7 1.59 12.86 -5.04
CA TRP A 7 1.54 12.48 -3.62
C TRP A 7 0.20 12.73 -2.93
N THR A 8 -0.71 13.51 -3.52
CA THR A 8 -2.01 13.81 -2.91
C THR A 8 -3.17 12.97 -3.45
N VAL A 9 -2.93 12.18 -4.51
CA VAL A 9 -3.87 11.23 -5.14
C VAL A 9 -5.22 11.83 -5.58
N GLY A 10 -5.42 13.15 -5.47
CA GLY A 10 -6.65 13.84 -5.90
C GLY A 10 -7.90 13.51 -5.09
N GLN A 11 -7.86 12.50 -4.23
CA GLN A 11 -8.95 12.10 -3.36
C GLN A 11 -8.90 12.92 -2.08
N GLY A 12 -10.05 13.37 -1.59
CA GLY A 12 -10.22 14.19 -0.38
C GLY A 12 -9.74 13.55 0.94
N TYR A 13 -8.87 12.54 0.89
CA TYR A 13 -8.00 12.17 1.99
C TYR A 13 -7.32 13.43 2.49
N ARG A 14 -7.62 13.82 3.72
CA ARG A 14 -7.09 15.03 4.36
C ARG A 14 -5.59 14.87 4.61
N LEU A 15 -4.79 14.92 3.55
CA LEU A 15 -3.36 15.19 3.58
C LEU A 15 -3.15 16.71 3.66
N LYS A 16 -3.97 17.39 4.48
CA LYS A 16 -3.96 18.86 4.62
C LYS A 16 -2.56 19.41 4.93
N ASP A 17 -1.70 18.56 5.48
CA ASP A 17 -0.33 18.91 5.85
C ASP A 17 0.71 18.61 4.75
N ILE A 18 0.40 17.77 3.74
CA ILE A 18 1.36 17.44 2.67
C ILE A 18 1.40 18.53 1.60
N GLU A 19 0.26 19.11 1.23
CA GLU A 19 0.23 20.14 0.17
C GLU A 19 1.05 21.40 0.50
N PRO A 20 0.90 22.01 1.69
CA PRO A 20 1.73 23.15 2.09
C PRO A 20 3.20 22.75 2.25
N PHE A 21 3.46 21.55 2.78
CA PHE A 21 4.82 21.02 2.91
C PHE A 21 5.51 20.92 1.55
N LEU A 22 4.89 20.23 0.58
CA LEU A 22 5.42 20.10 -0.78
C LEU A 22 5.52 21.46 -1.49
N ALA A 23 4.60 22.40 -1.24
CA ALA A 23 4.69 23.76 -1.78
C ALA A 23 5.96 24.47 -1.29
N SER A 24 6.22 24.42 0.01
CA SER A 24 7.40 25.06 0.63
C SER A 24 8.72 24.51 0.10
N LEU A 25 8.77 23.21 -0.24
CA LEU A 25 9.94 22.58 -0.84
C LEU A 25 10.21 23.09 -2.26
N VAL A 26 9.16 23.22 -3.07
CA VAL A 26 9.26 23.72 -4.45
C VAL A 26 9.72 25.19 -4.47
N GLU A 27 9.30 25.99 -3.49
CA GLU A 27 9.66 27.42 -3.39
C GLU A 27 11.16 27.65 -3.15
N ARG A 28 11.84 26.74 -2.44
CA ARG A 28 13.26 26.87 -2.13
C ARG A 28 14.17 26.81 -3.37
N ARG A 29 13.72 26.21 -4.48
CA ARG A 29 14.49 26.02 -5.74
C ARG A 29 15.87 25.37 -5.55
N GLU A 30 16.03 24.62 -4.47
CA GLU A 30 17.23 23.84 -4.15
C GLU A 30 16.86 22.35 -4.18
N GLU A 31 17.87 21.50 -4.33
CA GLU A 31 17.67 20.06 -4.16
C GLU A 31 17.44 19.77 -2.67
N VAL A 32 16.28 19.21 -2.34
CA VAL A 32 15.90 18.87 -0.98
C VAL A 32 15.64 17.38 -0.88
N GLN A 33 16.28 16.74 0.10
CA GLN A 33 15.97 15.36 0.47
C GLN A 33 14.83 15.33 1.47
N VAL A 34 13.85 14.46 1.23
CA VAL A 34 12.69 14.27 2.09
C VAL A 34 12.55 12.79 2.40
N ASP A 35 12.49 12.44 3.68
CA ASP A 35 12.18 11.07 4.06
C ASP A 35 10.76 10.71 3.66
N LEU A 36 10.61 9.57 2.97
CA LEU A 36 9.33 9.07 2.44
C LEU A 36 8.25 8.93 3.54
N VAL A 37 8.67 8.73 4.79
CA VAL A 37 7.78 8.68 5.95
C VAL A 37 6.87 9.92 6.05
N HIS A 38 7.36 11.10 5.65
CA HIS A 38 6.59 12.35 5.66
C HIS A 38 5.50 12.42 4.58
N LEU A 39 5.56 11.54 3.59
CA LEU A 39 4.59 11.45 2.50
C LEU A 39 3.56 10.33 2.72
N LEU A 40 3.85 9.39 3.62
CA LEU A 40 2.93 8.30 3.96
C LEU A 40 1.68 8.79 4.71
N PRO A 41 0.51 8.15 4.54
CA PRO A 41 -0.68 8.45 5.32
C PRO A 41 -0.48 8.05 6.80
N PRO A 42 -1.35 8.53 7.72
CA PRO A 42 -1.16 8.33 9.16
C PRO A 42 -0.99 6.87 9.59
N LEU A 43 -1.82 5.96 9.06
CA LEU A 43 -1.79 4.55 9.43
C LEU A 43 -0.49 3.84 8.96
N PRO A 44 -0.13 3.87 7.66
CA PRO A 44 1.14 3.32 7.20
C PRO A 44 2.36 3.93 7.89
N ARG A 45 2.34 5.25 8.15
CA ARG A 45 3.41 5.94 8.89
C ARG A 45 3.59 5.38 10.30
N ARG A 46 2.49 5.12 11.02
CA ARG A 46 2.51 4.56 12.37
C ARG A 46 3.01 3.11 12.41
N LEU A 47 2.72 2.34 11.36
CA LEU A 47 3.02 0.91 11.32
C LEU A 47 4.41 0.59 10.74
N LEU A 48 4.97 1.47 9.91
CA LEU A 48 6.26 1.28 9.26
C LEU A 48 7.37 0.89 10.25
N TYR A 49 8.06 -0.20 9.97
CA TYR A 49 9.12 -0.81 10.80
C TYR A 49 8.71 -1.18 12.22
N THR A 50 7.41 -1.40 12.44
CA THR A 50 6.89 -1.97 13.67
C THR A 50 6.39 -3.40 13.44
N TYR A 51 6.27 -4.16 14.52
CA TYR A 51 5.72 -5.51 14.50
C TYR A 51 4.24 -5.48 14.93
N PRO A 52 3.39 -6.34 14.34
CA PRO A 52 2.00 -6.43 14.74
C PRO A 52 1.86 -6.78 16.22
N ARG A 53 1.20 -5.89 16.98
CA ARG A 53 0.87 -6.15 18.39
C ARG A 53 -0.43 -6.95 18.48
N ALA A 54 -0.60 -7.69 19.56
CA ALA A 54 -1.81 -8.49 19.81
C ALA A 54 -3.10 -7.64 19.79
N GLU A 55 -3.01 -6.36 20.14
CA GLU A 55 -4.12 -5.39 20.09
C GLU A 55 -4.65 -5.13 18.68
N LEU A 56 -3.82 -5.33 17.64
CA LEU A 56 -4.24 -5.20 16.25
C LEU A 56 -4.96 -6.46 15.74
N ALA A 57 -4.98 -7.54 16.53
CA ALA A 57 -5.73 -8.73 16.19
C ALA A 57 -7.23 -8.47 16.39
N SER A 58 -8.02 -8.60 15.33
CA SER A 58 -9.47 -8.55 15.43
C SER A 58 -10.01 -9.97 15.30
N LYS A 59 -10.82 -10.40 16.27
CA LYS A 59 -11.36 -11.78 16.34
C LYS A 59 -10.29 -12.87 16.25
N GLY A 60 -9.09 -12.60 16.76
CA GLY A 60 -7.95 -13.53 16.72
C GLY A 60 -7.21 -13.60 15.38
N ILE A 61 -7.57 -12.76 14.40
CA ILE A 61 -6.90 -12.69 13.10
C ILE A 61 -5.96 -11.48 13.09
N MET A 62 -4.69 -11.73 12.81
CA MET A 62 -3.69 -10.68 12.67
C MET A 62 -3.80 -9.97 11.31
N PRO A 63 -3.47 -8.67 11.25
CA PRO A 63 -3.29 -7.95 9.99
C PRO A 63 -2.34 -8.67 9.03
N ASP A 64 -2.75 -8.77 7.78
CA ASP A 64 -1.96 -9.33 6.68
C ASP A 64 -1.71 -8.29 5.58
N CYS A 65 -1.17 -8.74 4.45
CA CYS A 65 -0.91 -7.89 3.28
C CYS A 65 -2.18 -7.24 2.71
N HIS A 66 -3.31 -7.96 2.69
CA HIS A 66 -4.57 -7.47 2.13
C HIS A 66 -5.19 -6.40 3.02
N TRP A 67 -5.31 -6.67 4.33
CA TRP A 67 -5.77 -5.67 5.29
C TRP A 67 -4.88 -4.42 5.26
N THR A 68 -3.56 -4.61 5.15
CA THR A 68 -2.60 -3.51 5.12
C THR A 68 -2.79 -2.65 3.86
N SER A 69 -2.93 -3.28 2.70
CA SER A 69 -3.06 -2.57 1.43
C SER A 69 -4.40 -1.85 1.32
N LEU A 70 -5.50 -2.51 1.65
CA LEU A 70 -6.83 -1.94 1.54
C LEU A 70 -7.11 -0.84 2.58
N ASN A 71 -6.37 -0.80 3.69
CA ASN A 71 -6.44 0.27 4.67
C ASN A 71 -5.42 1.40 4.45
N PHE A 72 -4.65 1.42 3.35
CA PHE A 72 -3.53 2.35 3.19
C PHE A 72 -3.92 3.83 3.38
N PHE A 73 -5.05 4.24 2.82
CA PHE A 73 -5.60 5.60 2.98
C PHE A 73 -6.68 5.72 4.07
N ALA A 74 -7.01 4.64 4.76
CA ALA A 74 -8.04 4.64 5.79
C ALA A 74 -7.58 5.45 7.01
N TYR A 75 -8.46 6.31 7.52
CA TYR A 75 -8.19 7.04 8.77
C TYR A 75 -8.24 6.10 9.97
N GLU A 76 -9.30 5.30 10.05
CA GLU A 76 -9.43 4.16 10.97
C GLU A 76 -9.45 2.87 10.14
N PRO A 77 -8.71 1.81 10.54
CA PRO A 77 -8.70 0.58 9.78
C PRO A 77 -10.06 -0.14 9.77
N HIS A 78 -10.44 -0.65 8.61
CA HIS A 78 -11.58 -1.52 8.42
C HIS A 78 -11.18 -2.98 8.64
N ASP A 79 -11.49 -3.51 9.82
CA ASP A 79 -11.21 -4.90 10.20
C ASP A 79 -11.93 -5.95 9.33
N SER A 80 -12.99 -5.56 8.62
CA SER A 80 -13.65 -6.43 7.65
C SER A 80 -12.70 -6.96 6.58
N TYR A 81 -11.61 -6.25 6.28
CA TYR A 81 -10.62 -6.69 5.29
C TYR A 81 -9.71 -7.82 5.77
N LEU A 82 -9.82 -8.24 7.04
CA LEU A 82 -9.22 -9.50 7.52
C LEU A 82 -9.95 -10.73 6.97
N ASP A 83 -11.21 -10.57 6.54
CA ASP A 83 -11.96 -11.59 5.81
C ASP A 83 -11.64 -11.46 4.31
N SER A 84 -11.03 -12.50 3.73
CA SER A 84 -10.59 -12.50 2.34
C SER A 84 -11.72 -12.35 1.33
N ARG A 85 -12.95 -12.77 1.67
CA ARG A 85 -14.12 -12.61 0.80
C ARG A 85 -14.58 -11.16 0.79
N LEU A 86 -14.60 -10.51 1.96
CA LEU A 86 -14.95 -9.08 2.05
C LEU A 86 -13.87 -8.19 1.41
N ALA A 87 -12.60 -8.53 1.60
CA ALA A 87 -11.48 -7.86 0.93
C ALA A 87 -11.60 -7.97 -0.60
N THR A 88 -11.85 -9.18 -1.13
CA THR A 88 -12.06 -9.38 -2.57
C THR A 88 -13.26 -8.60 -3.09
N ALA A 89 -14.40 -8.63 -2.37
CA ALA A 89 -15.59 -7.88 -2.77
C ALA A 89 -15.30 -6.38 -2.86
N HIS A 90 -14.61 -5.82 -1.87
CA HIS A 90 -14.19 -4.41 -1.87
C HIS A 90 -13.30 -4.07 -3.07
N VAL A 91 -12.33 -4.92 -3.42
CA VAL A 91 -11.48 -4.71 -4.60
C VAL A 91 -12.31 -4.68 -5.89
N LEU A 92 -13.24 -5.62 -6.05
CA LEU A 92 -14.07 -5.69 -7.26
C LEU A 92 -15.04 -4.51 -7.38
N GLU A 93 -15.56 -4.03 -6.25
CA GLU A 93 -16.51 -2.92 -6.18
C GLU A 93 -15.83 -1.56 -6.35
N ASP A 94 -14.70 -1.34 -5.67
CA ASP A 94 -14.15 0.00 -5.49
C ASP A 94 -12.84 0.23 -6.26
N TYR A 95 -12.25 -0.78 -6.88
CA TYR A 95 -11.00 -0.62 -7.62
C TYR A 95 -11.17 -0.91 -9.12
N THR A 96 -10.29 -0.30 -9.91
CA THR A 96 -10.14 -0.51 -11.35
C THR A 96 -8.78 -1.15 -11.63
N PRO A 97 -8.70 -2.19 -12.48
CA PRO A 97 -7.42 -2.71 -12.93
C PRO A 97 -6.63 -1.64 -13.67
N VAL A 98 -5.32 -1.58 -13.43
CA VAL A 98 -4.39 -0.65 -14.09
C VAL A 98 -3.12 -1.37 -14.52
N GLU A 99 -2.63 -1.00 -15.69
CA GLU A 99 -1.31 -1.40 -16.18
C GLU A 99 -0.24 -0.38 -15.77
N PRO A 100 1.04 -0.76 -15.76
CA PRO A 100 2.15 0.18 -15.58
C PRO A 100 2.08 1.35 -16.58
N PRO A 101 2.58 2.55 -16.20
CA PRO A 101 3.24 2.86 -14.94
C PRO A 101 2.27 3.02 -13.76
N PHE A 102 2.59 2.34 -12.65
CA PHE A 102 1.85 2.45 -11.40
C PHE A 102 2.07 3.82 -10.74
N ARG A 103 1.16 4.19 -9.86
CA ARG A 103 1.14 5.46 -9.13
C ARG A 103 1.01 5.24 -7.63
N TYR A 104 1.34 6.27 -6.87
CA TYR A 104 1.25 6.26 -5.42
C TYR A 104 -0.14 5.80 -4.96
N GLY A 105 -0.18 4.74 -4.15
CA GLY A 105 -1.42 4.18 -3.62
C GLY A 105 -2.06 3.08 -4.47
N ASP A 106 -1.55 2.79 -5.67
CA ASP A 106 -2.02 1.61 -6.42
C ASP A 106 -1.71 0.33 -5.63
N VAL A 107 -2.71 -0.54 -5.51
CA VAL A 107 -2.55 -1.85 -4.88
C VAL A 107 -2.05 -2.83 -5.93
N LEU A 108 -0.91 -3.47 -5.66
CA LEU A 108 -0.33 -4.49 -6.51
C LEU A 108 -0.65 -5.85 -5.93
N PHE A 109 -1.44 -6.64 -6.64
CA PHE A 109 -1.75 -8.02 -6.27
C PHE A 109 -0.83 -8.99 -7.01
N PHE A 110 -0.30 -9.95 -6.26
CA PHE A 110 0.49 -11.06 -6.75
C PHE A 110 -0.47 -12.23 -6.90
N LEU A 111 -0.71 -12.61 -8.15
CA LEU A 111 -1.71 -13.60 -8.53
C LEU A 111 -1.02 -14.85 -9.04
N ASP A 112 -1.57 -16.00 -8.66
CA ASP A 112 -1.27 -17.27 -9.33
C ASP A 112 -1.95 -17.28 -10.69
N ASP A 113 -1.20 -17.49 -11.77
CA ASP A 113 -1.73 -17.44 -13.13
C ASP A 113 -2.68 -18.62 -13.44
N SER A 114 -2.56 -19.72 -12.71
CA SER A 114 -3.39 -20.92 -12.91
C SER A 114 -4.75 -20.82 -12.24
N THR A 115 -4.81 -20.23 -11.04
CA THR A 115 -6.04 -20.13 -10.24
C THR A 115 -6.65 -18.74 -10.23
N GLY A 116 -5.89 -17.71 -10.57
CA GLY A 116 -6.26 -16.30 -10.40
C GLY A 116 -6.27 -15.84 -8.94
N SER A 117 -5.82 -16.68 -8.00
CA SER A 117 -5.88 -16.38 -6.57
C SER A 117 -4.80 -15.36 -6.18
N ALA A 118 -5.19 -14.33 -5.43
CA ALA A 118 -4.26 -13.41 -4.80
C ALA A 118 -3.68 -13.99 -3.51
N TYR A 119 -2.35 -14.11 -3.45
CA TYR A 119 -1.66 -14.65 -2.28
C TYR A 119 -0.77 -13.61 -1.59
N HIS A 120 -0.50 -12.48 -2.25
CA HIS A 120 0.12 -11.31 -1.63
C HIS A 120 -0.39 -10.02 -2.27
N SER A 121 -0.32 -8.93 -1.50
CA SER A 121 -0.57 -7.58 -2.00
C SER A 121 0.36 -6.55 -1.34
N CYS A 122 0.69 -5.50 -2.07
CA CYS A 122 1.44 -4.37 -1.52
C CYS A 122 1.00 -3.06 -2.18
N ILE A 123 1.43 -1.94 -1.63
CA ILE A 123 1.10 -0.61 -2.15
C ILE A 123 2.30 -0.04 -2.89
N TYR A 124 2.09 0.39 -4.13
CA TYR A 124 3.10 1.12 -4.88
C TYR A 124 3.30 2.52 -4.30
N LEU A 125 4.55 2.88 -4.01
CA LEU A 125 4.91 4.19 -3.47
C LEU A 125 5.44 5.11 -4.57
N ALA A 126 6.65 4.83 -5.07
CA ALA A 126 7.33 5.53 -6.15
C ALA A 126 8.59 4.75 -6.56
N ASP A 127 9.05 4.89 -7.80
CA ASP A 127 10.34 4.37 -8.27
C ASP A 127 10.60 2.87 -7.95
N GLY A 128 9.55 2.06 -8.06
CA GLY A 128 9.62 0.63 -7.74
C GLY A 128 9.61 0.30 -6.25
N LEU A 129 9.56 1.29 -5.37
CA LEU A 129 9.35 1.11 -3.93
C LEU A 129 7.89 0.77 -3.63
N VAL A 130 7.71 -0.15 -2.69
CA VAL A 130 6.41 -0.61 -2.23
C VAL A 130 6.34 -0.65 -0.72
N TYR A 131 5.16 -0.35 -0.15
CA TYR A 131 4.85 -0.59 1.25
C TYR A 131 4.15 -1.94 1.38
N THR A 132 4.67 -2.82 2.25
CA THR A 132 4.14 -4.18 2.37
C THR A 132 4.15 -4.71 3.80
N LYS A 133 3.25 -5.66 4.07
CA LYS A 133 3.27 -6.54 5.23
C LYS A 133 3.51 -7.96 4.76
N ASN A 134 4.71 -8.46 4.99
CA ASN A 134 5.05 -9.81 4.58
C ASN A 134 4.45 -10.82 5.56
N GLY A 135 3.49 -11.62 5.08
CA GLY A 135 2.85 -12.70 5.83
C GLY A 135 1.91 -12.24 6.94
N ARG A 136 1.00 -13.15 7.32
CA ARG A 136 0.04 -12.98 8.41
C ARG A 136 0.61 -13.51 9.73
N ASN A 137 1.64 -12.86 10.24
CA ASN A 137 2.31 -13.24 11.48
C ASN A 137 2.85 -12.01 12.24
N HIS A 138 3.16 -12.20 13.53
CA HIS A 138 3.70 -11.17 14.43
C HIS A 138 5.22 -10.97 14.32
N MET A 139 5.92 -11.84 13.59
CA MET A 139 7.37 -11.87 13.44
C MET A 139 7.87 -11.11 12.21
N SER A 140 6.97 -10.57 11.39
CA SER A 140 7.31 -9.81 10.19
C SER A 140 6.77 -8.40 10.32
N PRO A 141 7.61 -7.36 10.23
CA PRO A 141 7.16 -5.99 10.35
C PRO A 141 6.50 -5.50 9.06
N TRP A 142 5.87 -4.33 9.13
CA TRP A 142 5.60 -3.54 7.93
C TRP A 142 6.89 -2.90 7.44
N ILE A 143 7.16 -2.95 6.14
CA ILE A 143 8.41 -2.42 5.57
C ILE A 143 8.14 -1.67 4.27
N ILE A 144 9.12 -0.83 3.90
CA ILE A 144 9.31 -0.42 2.51
C ILE A 144 10.31 -1.40 1.89
N SER A 145 10.00 -1.89 0.70
CA SER A 145 10.84 -2.80 -0.08
C SER A 145 10.81 -2.42 -1.56
N THR A 146 11.53 -3.13 -2.41
CA THR A 146 11.39 -2.99 -3.86
C THR A 146 10.35 -3.99 -4.38
N ILE A 147 9.65 -3.64 -5.46
CA ILE A 147 8.72 -4.57 -6.12
C ILE A 147 9.45 -5.86 -6.55
N GLU A 148 10.71 -5.77 -6.95
CA GLU A 148 11.52 -6.91 -7.36
C GLU A 148 11.85 -7.85 -6.19
N ASP A 149 12.15 -7.31 -4.99
CA ASP A 149 12.37 -8.15 -3.81
C ASP A 149 11.08 -8.84 -3.34
N VAL A 150 9.94 -8.14 -3.44
CA VAL A 150 8.64 -8.74 -3.15
C VAL A 150 8.33 -9.84 -4.18
N LYS A 151 8.57 -9.61 -5.48
CA LYS A 151 8.45 -10.66 -6.51
C LYS A 151 9.36 -11.84 -6.22
N ARG A 152 10.62 -11.64 -5.84
CA ARG A 152 11.53 -12.75 -5.45
C ARG A 152 11.00 -13.53 -4.26
N THR A 153 10.36 -12.86 -3.31
CA THR A 153 9.79 -13.53 -2.12
C THR A 153 8.56 -14.37 -2.48
N TYR A 154 7.69 -13.84 -3.34
CA TYR A 154 6.35 -14.36 -3.53
C TYR A 154 6.18 -15.15 -4.84
N LEU A 155 6.96 -14.87 -5.88
CA LEU A 155 6.87 -15.54 -7.19
C LEU A 155 8.02 -16.52 -7.46
N ALA A 156 8.99 -16.70 -6.55
CA ALA A 156 10.14 -17.58 -6.81
C ALA A 156 9.78 -19.04 -7.12
N MET A 157 8.66 -19.53 -6.59
CA MET A 157 8.21 -20.92 -6.74
C MET A 157 6.81 -21.04 -7.36
N ILE A 158 6.20 -19.93 -7.77
CA ILE A 158 4.84 -19.87 -8.30
C ILE A 158 4.89 -19.18 -9.65
N GLN A 159 4.31 -19.81 -10.68
CA GLN A 159 4.04 -19.12 -11.92
C GLN A 159 2.89 -18.13 -11.69
N GLY A 160 3.24 -16.85 -11.64
CA GLY A 160 2.27 -15.81 -11.32
C GLY A 160 2.63 -14.47 -11.93
N SER A 161 1.67 -13.56 -11.85
CA SER A 161 1.75 -12.21 -12.39
C SER A 161 1.44 -11.17 -11.33
N VAL A 162 1.91 -9.95 -11.56
CA VAL A 162 1.55 -8.78 -10.73
C VAL A 162 0.52 -7.96 -11.49
N ARG A 163 -0.61 -7.68 -10.86
CA ARG A 163 -1.67 -6.83 -11.42
C ARG A 163 -1.91 -5.62 -10.53
N GLY A 164 -1.97 -4.43 -11.13
CA GLY A 164 -2.25 -3.19 -10.42
C GLY A 164 -3.75 -2.91 -10.33
N TYR A 165 -4.16 -2.33 -9.21
CA TYR A 165 -5.54 -1.92 -8.95
C TYR A 165 -5.52 -0.52 -8.34
N ARG A 166 -6.29 0.39 -8.94
CA ARG A 166 -6.44 1.77 -8.47
C ARG A 166 -7.84 1.99 -7.93
N LEU A 167 -7.93 2.58 -6.74
CA LEU A 167 -9.20 2.96 -6.14
C LEU A 167 -9.94 3.93 -7.06
N LYS A 168 -11.25 3.71 -7.26
CA LYS A 168 -12.14 4.55 -8.07
C LYS A 168 -12.28 5.94 -7.44
N GLU A 169 -12.53 6.93 -8.29
CA GLU A 169 -12.86 8.31 -7.91
C GLU A 169 -14.34 8.47 -7.59
#